data_AF-A0A535LPC6-F1
#
_entry.id   AF-A0A535LPC6-F1
#
_cell.length_a   1.000
_cell.length_b   1.000
_cell.length_c   1.000
_cell.angle_alpha   90.00
_cell.angle_beta   90.00
_cell.angle_gamma   90.00
#
_symmetry.space_group_name_H-M   'P 1'
#
loop_
_entity.id
_entity.type
_entity.pdbx_description
1 polymer ?
#
loop_
_entity_poly.entity_id
_entity_poly.type
_entity_poly.pdbx_seq_one_letter_code
_entity_poly.pdbx_strand_id
1 'polypeptide(L)'
;MSPTIIVLALTAIVAILAAGAGMALRAGYQYGREQNKAHYEELLLAEKETNERKLLEVQNQQRDALREARDETARFRATIERENAERRTELQRQERRNQQKDEALDRKIDALEQRERKLTAMERRLEQAQEEVENLRLMQLSEIERVAQLSVEQAQELLLARIEDQVRTEAAQRVRLIEEQAREEADSRAREIITLAIQRCASDQVAEAVVSVVPLPNDEMKGRIIGREGRNI
;
A
#
# COMPACT_ATOMS: atom_id res chain seq x y z
N MET A 1 29.17 63.93 144.00
CA MET A 1 28.01 63.17 143.46
C MET A 1 28.19 61.71 143.84
N SER A 2 27.14 61.03 144.30
CA SER A 2 27.25 59.62 144.71
C SER A 2 27.53 58.71 143.49
N PRO A 3 28.42 57.72 143.59
CA PRO A 3 28.78 56.83 142.49
C PRO A 3 27.58 56.06 141.91
N THR A 4 26.49 55.91 142.67
CA THR A 4 25.24 55.27 142.26
C THR A 4 24.49 56.02 141.15
N ILE A 5 24.53 57.36 141.14
CA ILE A 5 23.81 58.18 140.14
C ILE A 5 24.50 58.09 138.77
N ILE A 6 25.83 58.01 138.75
CA ILE A 6 26.63 57.91 137.52
C ILE A 6 26.38 56.56 136.85
N VAL A 7 26.31 55.47 137.62
CA VAL A 7 26.05 54.13 137.08
C VAL A 7 24.63 54.03 136.50
N LEU A 8 23.61 54.58 137.17
CA LEU A 8 22.23 54.61 136.66
C LEU A 8 22.08 55.45 135.38
N ALA A 9 22.79 56.57 135.27
CA ALA A 9 22.80 57.38 134.05
C ALA A 9 23.47 56.64 132.88
N LEU A 10 24.57 55.92 133.13
CA LEU A 10 25.27 55.15 132.11
C LEU A 10 24.45 53.95 131.60
N THR A 11 23.77 53.23 132.49
CA THR A 11 22.89 52.12 132.09
C THR A 11 21.66 52.60 131.32
N ALA A 12 21.09 53.75 131.69
CA ALA A 12 20.01 54.37 130.93
C ALA A 12 20.46 54.80 129.52
N ILE A 13 21.65 55.37 129.37
CA ILE A 13 22.21 55.75 128.06
C ILE A 13 22.45 54.50 127.19
N VAL A 14 23.02 53.44 127.76
CA VAL A 14 23.24 52.17 127.04
C VAL A 14 21.90 51.54 126.61
N ALA A 15 20.88 51.58 127.46
CA ALA A 15 19.54 51.09 127.12
C ALA A 15 18.89 51.89 125.97
N ILE A 16 19.03 53.22 125.98
CA ILE A 16 18.53 54.08 124.91
C ILE A 16 19.27 53.82 123.59
N LEU A 17 20.60 53.66 123.63
CA LEU A 17 21.40 53.34 122.45
C LEU A 17 21.05 51.96 121.88
N ALA A 18 20.86 50.96 122.74
CA ALA A 18 20.44 49.62 122.33
C ALA A 18 19.02 49.62 121.73
N ALA A 19 18.09 50.37 122.31
CA ALA A 19 16.75 50.56 121.77
C ALA A 19 16.78 51.30 120.41
N GLY A 20 17.60 52.34 120.29
CA GLY A 20 17.82 53.07 119.03
C GLY A 20 18.41 52.19 117.93
N ALA A 21 19.44 51.40 118.25
CA ALA A 21 20.04 50.43 117.31
C ALA A 21 19.03 49.34 116.90
N GLY A 22 18.23 48.83 117.84
CA GLY A 22 17.17 47.86 117.55
C GLY A 22 16.08 48.42 116.64
N MET A 23 15.67 49.68 116.85
CA MET A 23 14.71 50.36 115.97
C MET A 23 15.30 50.62 114.58
N ALA A 24 16.57 51.03 114.48
CA ALA A 24 17.24 51.26 113.20
C ALA A 24 17.41 49.96 112.40
N LEU A 25 17.81 48.86 113.04
CA LEU A 25 17.91 47.55 112.39
C LEU A 25 16.55 47.02 111.94
N ARG A 26 15.50 47.20 112.76
CA ARG A 26 14.13 46.81 112.40
C ARG A 26 13.59 47.65 111.24
N ALA A 27 13.81 48.97 111.26
CA ALA A 27 13.40 49.86 110.17
C ALA A 27 14.17 49.54 108.88
N GLY A 28 15.48 49.29 108.94
CA GLY A 28 16.29 48.86 107.81
C GLY A 28 15.87 47.51 107.24
N TYR A 29 15.56 46.53 108.10
CA TYR A 29 15.04 45.22 107.69
C TYR A 29 13.64 45.34 107.05
N GLN A 30 12.75 46.16 107.62
CA GLN A 30 11.41 46.38 107.06
C GLN A 30 11.49 47.08 105.71
N TYR A 31 12.26 48.16 105.59
CA TYR A 31 12.46 48.91 104.36
C TYR A 31 13.12 48.07 103.27
N GLY A 32 14.18 47.32 103.61
CA GLY A 32 14.83 46.40 102.67
C GLY A 32 13.92 45.25 102.22
N ARG A 33 13.08 44.72 103.12
CA ARG A 33 12.08 43.70 102.76
C ARG A 33 11.01 44.25 101.82
N GLU A 34 10.59 45.49 102.02
CA GLU A 34 9.53 46.12 101.22
C GLU A 34 10.03 46.52 99.83
N GLN A 35 11.23 47.08 99.71
CA GLN A 35 11.86 47.32 98.39
C GLN A 35 12.15 46.03 97.63
N ASN A 36 12.71 45.02 98.30
CA ASN A 36 12.99 43.74 97.63
C ASN A 36 11.68 43.11 97.15
N LYS A 37 10.61 43.11 97.96
CA LYS A 37 9.29 42.62 97.54
C LYS A 37 8.75 43.36 96.33
N ALA A 38 8.78 44.70 96.33
CA ALA A 38 8.31 45.51 95.20
C ALA A 38 9.09 45.19 93.92
N HIS A 39 10.42 45.06 94.02
CA HIS A 39 11.26 44.69 92.87
C HIS A 39 10.97 43.27 92.36
N TYR A 40 10.77 42.30 93.25
CA TYR A 40 10.39 40.93 92.88
C TYR A 40 9.00 40.88 92.23
N GLU A 41 8.04 41.68 92.71
CA GLU A 41 6.69 41.77 92.12
C GLU A 41 6.74 42.38 90.72
N GLU A 42 7.52 43.44 90.50
CA GLU A 42 7.74 44.04 89.18
C GLU A 42 8.40 43.06 88.21
N LEU A 43 9.44 42.34 88.65
CA LEU A 43 10.11 41.33 87.83
C LEU A 43 9.16 40.19 87.44
N LEU A 44 8.34 39.73 88.38
CA LEU A 44 7.35 38.69 88.16
C LEU A 44 6.25 39.14 87.19
N LEU A 45 5.80 40.39 87.29
CA LEU A 45 4.84 40.98 86.36
C LEU A 45 5.44 41.09 84.95
N ALA A 46 6.67 41.58 84.83
CA ALA A 46 7.37 41.67 83.55
C ALA A 46 7.58 40.28 82.93
N GLU A 47 7.96 39.27 83.71
CA GLU A 47 8.11 37.89 83.23
C GLU A 47 6.77 37.30 82.78
N LYS A 48 5.69 37.52 83.54
CA LYS A 48 4.34 37.11 83.15
C LYS A 48 3.90 37.76 81.84
N GLU A 49 4.05 39.08 81.70
CA GLU A 49 3.72 39.78 80.45
C GLU A 49 4.53 39.24 79.27
N THR A 50 5.82 38.96 79.48
CA THR A 50 6.69 38.41 78.43
C THR A 50 6.25 37.01 78.02
N ASN A 51 5.88 36.17 78.99
CA ASN A 51 5.39 34.82 78.75
C ASN A 51 4.00 34.83 78.07
N GLU A 52 3.11 35.73 78.47
CA GLU A 52 1.82 35.93 77.81
C GLU A 52 1.98 36.40 76.36
N ARG A 53 2.89 37.35 76.10
CA ARG A 53 3.22 37.79 74.73
C ARG A 53 3.78 36.66 73.89
N LYS A 54 4.73 35.87 74.41
CA LYS A 54 5.26 34.70 73.72
C LYS A 54 4.19 33.65 73.45
N LEU A 55 3.27 33.42 74.40
CA LEU A 55 2.16 32.48 74.22
C LEU A 55 1.21 32.96 73.12
N LEU A 56 0.86 34.24 73.11
CA LEU A 56 0.03 34.85 72.06
C LEU A 56 0.71 34.79 70.69
N GLU A 57 2.02 35.03 70.63
CA GLU A 57 2.80 34.94 69.39
C GLU A 57 2.80 33.50 68.86
N VAL A 58 3.07 32.50 69.70
CA VAL A 58 3.02 31.08 69.32
C VAL A 58 1.61 30.69 68.88
N GLN A 59 0.57 31.14 69.60
CA GLN A 59 -0.82 30.88 69.20
C GLN A 59 -1.17 31.51 67.85
N ASN A 60 -0.70 32.74 67.59
CA ASN A 60 -0.90 33.40 66.31
C ASN A 60 -0.15 32.67 65.18
N GLN A 61 1.12 32.31 65.40
CA GLN A 61 1.91 31.53 64.44
C GLN A 61 1.26 30.19 64.13
N GLN A 62 0.78 29.45 65.14
CA GLN A 62 0.05 28.20 64.94
C GLN A 62 -1.25 28.42 64.15
N ARG A 63 -2.00 29.47 64.47
CA ARG A 63 -3.23 29.79 63.76
C ARG A 63 -2.97 30.17 62.30
N ASP A 64 -1.90 30.92 62.03
CA ASP A 64 -1.54 31.35 60.69
C ASP A 64 -1.00 30.18 59.87
N ALA A 65 -0.16 29.32 60.45
CA ALA A 65 0.27 28.06 59.83
C ALA A 65 -0.91 27.12 59.50
N LEU A 66 -1.89 27.01 60.41
CA LEU A 66 -3.10 26.23 60.17
C LEU A 66 -3.98 26.83 59.06
N ARG A 67 -4.04 28.17 58.96
CA ARG A 67 -4.77 28.85 57.88
C ARG A 67 -4.09 28.62 56.54
N GLU A 68 -2.77 28.78 56.49
CA GLU A 68 -1.98 28.54 55.28
C GLU A 68 -2.12 27.09 54.79
N ALA A 69 -1.99 26.11 55.69
CA ALA A 69 -2.20 24.70 55.36
C ALA A 69 -3.63 24.40 54.86
N ARG A 70 -4.64 25.06 55.44
CA ARG A 70 -6.04 24.95 54.97
C ARG A 70 -6.22 25.56 53.60
N ASP A 71 -5.66 26.74 53.35
CA ASP A 71 -5.74 27.43 52.07
C ASP A 71 -5.03 26.64 50.97
N GLU A 72 -3.85 26.09 51.25
CA GLU A 72 -3.12 25.21 50.33
C GLU A 72 -3.91 23.94 50.02
N THR A 73 -4.46 23.29 51.05
CA THR A 73 -5.32 22.11 50.88
C THR A 73 -6.55 22.42 50.03
N ALA A 74 -7.19 23.58 50.26
CA ALA A 74 -8.34 24.01 49.49
C ALA A 74 -7.98 24.28 48.02
N ARG A 75 -6.85 24.95 47.76
CA ARG A 75 -6.33 25.17 46.41
C ARG A 75 -6.01 23.86 45.70
N PHE A 76 -5.33 22.94 46.38
CA PHE A 76 -4.98 21.64 45.82
C PHE A 76 -6.23 20.82 45.48
N ARG A 77 -7.23 20.79 46.37
CA ARG A 77 -8.53 20.16 46.10
C ARG A 77 -9.23 20.77 44.89
N ALA A 78 -9.28 22.10 44.79
CA ALA A 78 -9.90 22.79 43.66
C ALA A 78 -9.21 22.44 42.33
N THR A 79 -7.87 22.37 42.31
CA THR A 79 -7.11 21.94 41.13
C THR A 79 -7.42 20.50 40.75
N ILE A 80 -7.41 19.57 41.71
CA ILE A 80 -7.75 18.16 41.45
C ILE A 80 -9.18 18.00 40.94
N GLU A 81 -10.15 18.69 41.53
CA GLU A 81 -11.55 18.63 41.10
C GLU A 81 -11.70 19.12 39.66
N ARG A 82 -10.99 20.21 39.31
CA ARG A 82 -10.96 20.74 37.95
C ARG A 82 -10.32 19.76 36.97
N GLU A 83 -9.14 19.24 37.28
CA GLU A 83 -8.45 18.26 36.42
C GLU A 83 -9.30 16.99 36.23
N ASN A 84 -9.96 16.51 37.28
CA ASN A 84 -10.86 15.36 37.19
C ASN A 84 -12.09 15.66 36.35
N ALA A 85 -12.67 16.87 36.45
CA ALA A 85 -13.79 17.28 35.61
C ALA A 85 -13.40 17.38 34.13
N GLU A 86 -12.21 17.93 33.85
CA GLU A 86 -11.65 18.00 32.49
C GLU A 86 -11.38 16.60 31.93
N ARG A 87 -10.72 15.73 32.70
CA ARG A 87 -10.48 14.31 32.32
C ARG A 87 -11.78 13.56 32.08
N ARG A 88 -12.78 13.73 32.94
CA ARG A 88 -14.10 13.09 32.78
C ARG A 88 -14.79 13.54 31.50
N THR A 89 -14.70 14.82 31.16
CA THR A 89 -15.27 15.37 29.93
C THR A 89 -14.56 14.81 28.70
N GLU A 90 -13.23 14.72 28.73
CA GLU A 90 -12.44 14.16 27.64
C GLU A 90 -12.71 12.67 27.44
N LEU A 91 -12.78 11.89 28.53
CA LEU A 91 -13.16 10.48 28.48
C LEU A 91 -14.56 10.30 27.86
N GLN A 92 -15.54 11.10 28.28
CA GLN A 92 -16.89 11.03 27.71
C GLN A 92 -16.90 11.38 26.21
N ARG A 93 -16.05 12.31 25.75
CA ARG A 93 -15.91 12.63 24.32
C ARG A 93 -15.30 11.46 23.54
N GLN A 94 -14.28 10.82 24.11
CA GLN A 94 -13.63 9.65 23.50
C GLN A 94 -14.58 8.45 23.44
N GLU A 95 -15.32 8.18 24.51
CA GLU A 95 -16.36 7.14 24.54
C GLU A 95 -17.41 7.38 23.45
N ARG A 96 -17.96 8.60 23.35
CA ARG A 96 -18.93 8.93 22.28
C ARG A 96 -18.35 8.73 20.88
N ARG A 97 -17.09 9.11 20.67
CA ARG A 97 -16.41 8.93 19.38
C ARG A 97 -16.21 7.44 19.07
N ASN A 98 -15.85 6.62 20.06
CA ASN A 98 -15.69 5.19 19.87
C ASN A 98 -17.03 4.52 19.60
N GLN A 99 -18.07 4.85 20.36
CA GLN A 99 -19.43 4.36 20.13
C GLN A 99 -19.92 4.66 18.70
N GLN A 100 -19.68 5.88 18.19
CA GLN A 100 -20.02 6.23 16.81
C GLN A 100 -19.23 5.42 15.77
N LYS A 101 -17.96 5.09 16.06
CA LYS A 101 -17.16 4.24 15.18
C LYS A 101 -17.66 2.80 15.19
N ASP A 102 -18.01 2.27 16.35
CA ASP A 102 -18.53 0.92 16.50
C ASP A 102 -19.86 0.77 15.74
N GLU A 103 -20.80 1.71 15.92
CA GLU A 103 -22.05 1.72 15.15
C GLU A 103 -21.82 1.85 13.63
N ALA A 104 -20.80 2.61 13.21
CA ALA A 104 -20.46 2.73 11.80
C ALA A 104 -19.81 1.45 11.24
N LEU A 105 -19.05 0.72 12.06
CA LEU A 105 -18.45 -0.56 11.72
C LEU A 105 -19.53 -1.64 11.62
N ASP A 106 -20.45 -1.71 12.56
CA ASP A 106 -21.57 -2.67 12.54
C ASP A 106 -22.41 -2.52 11.26
N ARG A 107 -22.76 -1.28 10.89
CA ARG A 107 -23.46 -1.02 9.61
C ARG A 107 -22.66 -1.46 8.39
N LYS A 108 -21.33 -1.34 8.40
CA LYS A 108 -20.48 -1.81 7.31
C LYS A 108 -20.42 -3.32 7.26
N ILE A 109 -20.36 -4.00 8.41
CA ILE A 109 -20.39 -5.45 8.51
C ILE A 109 -21.72 -5.97 7.95
N ASP A 110 -22.85 -5.43 8.38
CA ASP A 110 -24.17 -5.80 7.87
C ASP A 110 -24.27 -5.62 6.34
N ALA A 111 -23.76 -4.51 5.82
CA ALA A 111 -23.74 -4.24 4.38
C ALA A 111 -22.86 -5.22 3.61
N LEU A 112 -21.70 -5.60 4.18
CA LEU A 112 -20.80 -6.60 3.60
C LEU A 112 -21.44 -7.99 3.61
N GLU A 113 -22.05 -8.40 4.72
CA GLU A 113 -22.75 -9.69 4.80
C GLU A 113 -23.90 -9.78 3.79
N GLN A 114 -24.69 -8.70 3.63
CA GLN A 114 -25.74 -8.67 2.62
C GLN A 114 -25.19 -8.80 1.20
N ARG A 115 -24.04 -8.16 0.93
CA ARG A 115 -23.38 -8.24 -0.37
C ARG A 115 -22.82 -9.64 -0.61
N GLU A 116 -22.21 -10.26 0.38
CA GLU A 116 -21.69 -11.62 0.32
C GLU A 116 -22.82 -12.61 0.04
N ARG A 117 -23.94 -12.54 0.77
CA ARG A 117 -25.11 -13.39 0.51
C ARG A 117 -25.64 -13.25 -0.92
N LYS A 118 -25.68 -12.01 -1.45
CA LYS A 118 -26.07 -11.75 -2.84
C LYS A 118 -25.08 -12.33 -3.85
N LEU A 119 -23.78 -12.19 -3.59
CA LEU A 119 -22.74 -12.76 -4.46
C LEU A 119 -22.81 -14.29 -4.47
N THR A 120 -22.88 -14.93 -3.32
CA THR A 120 -23.01 -16.40 -3.23
C THR A 120 -24.28 -16.90 -3.93
N ALA A 121 -25.39 -16.18 -3.81
CA ALA A 121 -26.61 -16.53 -4.53
C ALA A 121 -26.45 -16.38 -6.06
N MET A 122 -25.71 -15.37 -6.51
CA MET A 122 -25.42 -15.14 -7.92
C MET A 122 -24.47 -16.21 -8.47
N GLU A 123 -23.43 -16.58 -7.72
CA GLU A 123 -22.49 -17.65 -8.07
C GLU A 123 -23.22 -18.98 -8.29
N ARG A 124 -24.09 -19.37 -7.35
CA ARG A 124 -24.91 -20.58 -7.50
C ARG A 124 -25.81 -20.55 -8.74
N ARG A 125 -26.42 -19.40 -9.04
CA ARG A 125 -27.25 -19.25 -10.25
C ARG A 125 -26.41 -19.34 -11.52
N LEU A 126 -25.20 -18.79 -11.49
CA LEU A 126 -24.28 -18.85 -12.62
C LEU A 126 -23.81 -20.29 -12.86
N GLU A 127 -23.47 -21.03 -11.81
CA GLU A 127 -23.11 -22.45 -11.89
C GLU A 127 -24.26 -23.28 -12.48
N GLN A 128 -25.49 -23.08 -12.02
CA GLN A 128 -26.68 -23.75 -12.57
C GLN A 128 -26.89 -23.42 -14.06
N ALA A 129 -26.79 -22.14 -14.43
CA ALA A 129 -26.92 -21.73 -15.83
C ALA A 129 -25.81 -22.32 -16.71
N GLN A 130 -24.58 -22.43 -16.20
CA GLN A 130 -23.48 -23.07 -16.92
C GLN A 130 -23.73 -24.55 -17.14
N GLU A 131 -24.26 -25.26 -16.14
CA GLU A 131 -24.63 -26.67 -16.26
C GLU A 131 -25.79 -26.89 -17.25
N GLU A 132 -26.79 -26.01 -17.24
CA GLU A 132 -27.89 -26.02 -18.21
C GLU A 132 -27.40 -25.80 -19.65
N VAL A 133 -26.46 -24.86 -19.86
CA VAL A 133 -25.85 -24.58 -21.17
C VAL A 133 -25.03 -25.78 -21.65
N GLU A 134 -24.16 -26.30 -20.79
CA GLU A 134 -23.71 -27.71 -20.71
C GLU A 134 -24.62 -28.72 -21.43
N ASN A 135 -25.73 -28.97 -20.77
CA ASN A 135 -26.67 -30.01 -21.15
C ASN A 135 -27.36 -29.69 -22.48
N LEU A 136 -27.76 -28.42 -22.68
CA LEU A 136 -28.39 -27.99 -23.94
C LEU A 136 -27.44 -28.16 -25.13
N ARG A 137 -26.16 -27.86 -24.96
CA ARG A 137 -25.14 -28.04 -26.00
C ARG A 137 -24.98 -29.52 -26.36
N LEU A 138 -24.93 -30.41 -25.37
CA LEU A 138 -24.87 -31.85 -25.57
C LEU A 138 -26.12 -32.38 -26.28
N MET A 139 -27.31 -31.94 -25.86
CA MET A 139 -28.58 -32.29 -26.50
C MET A 139 -28.62 -31.81 -27.96
N GLN A 140 -28.16 -30.59 -28.22
CA GLN A 140 -28.13 -30.04 -29.57
C GLN A 140 -27.18 -30.82 -30.48
N LEU A 141 -26.01 -31.21 -29.99
CA LEU A 141 -25.08 -32.08 -30.73
C LEU A 141 -25.73 -33.42 -31.07
N SER A 142 -26.37 -34.06 -30.10
CA SER A 142 -27.07 -35.34 -30.31
C SER A 142 -28.22 -35.22 -31.32
N GLU A 143 -29.00 -34.13 -31.27
CA GLU A 143 -30.07 -33.89 -32.24
C GLU A 143 -29.53 -33.59 -33.65
N ILE A 144 -28.40 -32.89 -33.76
CA ILE A 144 -27.73 -32.68 -35.05
C ILE A 144 -27.26 -34.02 -35.64
N GLU A 145 -26.63 -34.88 -34.84
CA GLU A 145 -26.25 -36.24 -35.24
C GLU A 145 -27.47 -37.05 -35.71
N ARG A 146 -28.58 -36.97 -34.96
CA ARG A 146 -29.83 -37.67 -35.28
C ARG A 146 -30.46 -37.17 -36.59
N VAL A 147 -30.56 -35.86 -36.78
CA VAL A 147 -31.19 -35.24 -37.95
C VAL A 147 -30.32 -35.38 -39.20
N ALA A 148 -29.00 -35.27 -39.05
CA ALA A 148 -28.06 -35.49 -40.14
C ALA A 148 -28.05 -36.96 -40.62
N GLN A 149 -28.61 -37.90 -39.85
CA GLN A 149 -28.50 -39.35 -40.04
C GLN A 149 -27.05 -39.82 -40.21
N LEU A 150 -26.11 -39.00 -39.74
CA LEU A 150 -24.68 -39.17 -39.88
C LEU A 150 -24.08 -38.83 -38.52
N SER A 151 -23.30 -39.74 -37.95
CA SER A 151 -22.46 -39.41 -36.79
C SER A 151 -21.42 -38.36 -37.19
N VAL A 152 -20.83 -37.68 -36.20
CA VAL A 152 -19.73 -36.73 -36.45
C VAL A 152 -18.60 -37.39 -37.25
N GLU A 153 -18.27 -38.65 -36.97
CA GLU A 153 -17.26 -39.38 -37.75
C GLU A 153 -17.71 -39.59 -39.21
N GLN A 154 -18.97 -39.95 -39.44
CA GLN A 154 -19.52 -40.16 -40.79
C GLN A 154 -19.58 -38.86 -41.60
N ALA A 155 -19.91 -37.73 -40.96
CA ALA A 155 -19.89 -36.42 -41.60
C ALA A 155 -18.46 -35.99 -41.98
N GLN A 156 -17.49 -36.29 -41.12
CA GLN A 156 -16.07 -36.04 -41.39
C GLN A 156 -15.56 -36.90 -42.55
N GLU A 157 -15.95 -38.17 -42.61
CA GLU A 157 -15.58 -39.09 -43.69
C GLU A 157 -16.19 -38.67 -45.04
N LEU A 158 -17.46 -38.25 -45.05
CA LEU A 158 -18.11 -37.73 -46.25
C LEU A 158 -17.46 -36.44 -46.77
N LEU A 159 -17.05 -35.54 -45.87
CA LEU A 159 -16.35 -34.30 -46.23
C LEU A 159 -14.98 -34.60 -46.85
N LEU A 160 -14.22 -35.52 -46.26
CA LEU A 160 -12.93 -35.96 -46.78
C LEU A 160 -13.08 -36.61 -48.16
N ALA A 161 -14.09 -37.46 -48.36
CA ALA A 161 -14.37 -38.07 -49.66
C ALA A 161 -14.69 -37.03 -50.74
N ARG A 162 -15.48 -35.99 -50.42
CA ARG A 162 -15.76 -34.89 -51.36
C ARG A 162 -14.51 -34.08 -51.72
N ILE A 163 -13.65 -33.81 -50.74
CA ILE A 163 -12.38 -33.10 -50.98
C ILE A 163 -11.50 -33.95 -51.90
N GLU A 164 -11.42 -35.26 -51.67
CA GLU A 164 -10.64 -36.17 -52.53
C GLU A 164 -11.16 -36.16 -53.99
N ASP A 165 -12.48 -36.21 -54.20
CA ASP A 165 -13.09 -36.15 -55.54
C ASP A 165 -12.83 -34.81 -56.26
N GLN A 166 -12.91 -33.70 -55.53
CA GLN A 166 -12.58 -32.38 -56.08
C GLN A 166 -11.11 -32.32 -56.51
N VAL A 167 -10.20 -32.78 -55.64
CA VAL A 167 -8.76 -32.79 -55.93
C VAL A 167 -8.45 -33.68 -57.14
N ARG A 168 -9.09 -34.85 -57.26
CA ARG A 168 -8.94 -35.71 -58.46
C ARG A 168 -9.40 -35.02 -59.74
N THR A 169 -10.52 -34.31 -59.68
CA THR A 169 -11.07 -33.59 -60.84
C THR A 169 -10.12 -32.48 -61.29
N GLU A 170 -9.60 -31.69 -60.35
CA GLU A 170 -8.64 -30.63 -60.63
C GLU A 170 -7.32 -31.18 -61.19
N ALA A 171 -6.82 -32.28 -60.61
CA ALA A 171 -5.65 -32.97 -61.11
C ALA A 171 -5.85 -33.47 -62.57
N ALA A 172 -7.01 -34.04 -62.89
CA ALA A 172 -7.31 -34.50 -64.24
C ALA A 172 -7.38 -33.34 -65.26
N GLN A 173 -7.94 -32.20 -64.88
CA GLN A 173 -7.94 -31.00 -65.72
C GLN A 173 -6.51 -30.50 -65.97
N ARG A 174 -5.68 -30.49 -64.93
CA ARG A 174 -4.28 -30.07 -65.04
C ARG A 174 -3.45 -30.99 -65.92
N VAL A 175 -3.68 -32.30 -65.84
CA VAL A 175 -3.05 -33.28 -66.74
C VAL A 175 -3.42 -33.00 -68.21
N ARG A 176 -4.71 -32.78 -68.51
CA ARG A 176 -5.14 -32.45 -69.88
C ARG A 176 -4.48 -31.17 -70.40
N LEU A 177 -4.39 -30.14 -69.57
CA LEU A 177 -3.74 -28.88 -69.94
C LEU A 177 -2.25 -29.09 -70.27
N ILE A 178 -1.54 -29.90 -69.46
CA ILE A 178 -0.14 -30.25 -69.70
C ILE A 178 0.02 -31.04 -71.00
N GLU A 179 -0.88 -32.00 -71.27
CA GLU A 179 -0.85 -32.78 -72.53
C GLU A 179 -1.10 -31.89 -73.75
N GLU A 180 -2.02 -30.94 -73.67
CA GLU A 180 -2.30 -29.98 -74.74
C GLU A 180 -1.10 -29.07 -75.00
N GLN A 181 -0.50 -28.50 -73.96
CA GLN A 181 0.72 -27.71 -74.05
C GLN A 181 1.88 -28.50 -74.66
N ALA A 182 2.09 -29.75 -74.21
CA ALA A 182 3.13 -30.61 -74.76
C ALA A 182 2.90 -30.90 -76.25
N ARG A 183 1.65 -31.02 -76.67
CA ARG A 183 1.28 -31.25 -78.08
C ARG A 183 1.50 -30.00 -78.94
N GLU A 184 1.14 -28.83 -78.44
CA GLU A 184 1.41 -27.55 -79.12
C GLU A 184 2.92 -27.30 -79.26
N GLU A 185 3.69 -27.52 -78.20
CA GLU A 185 5.14 -27.38 -78.21
C GLU A 185 5.79 -28.38 -79.19
N ALA A 186 5.29 -29.62 -79.22
CA ALA A 186 5.74 -30.63 -80.18
C ALA A 186 5.44 -30.23 -81.63
N ASP A 187 4.25 -29.69 -81.93
CA ASP A 187 3.90 -29.22 -83.28
C ASP A 187 4.78 -28.03 -83.70
N SER A 188 4.98 -27.06 -82.81
CA SER A 188 5.87 -25.92 -83.06
C SER A 188 7.29 -26.40 -83.37
N ARG A 189 7.82 -27.31 -82.55
CA ARG A 189 9.16 -27.86 -82.73
C ARG A 189 9.29 -28.73 -83.99
N ALA A 190 8.24 -29.48 -84.35
CA ALA A 190 8.21 -30.22 -85.60
C ALA A 190 8.26 -29.29 -86.82
N ARG A 191 7.49 -28.19 -86.80
CA ARG A 191 7.52 -27.17 -87.87
C ARG A 191 8.89 -26.50 -87.98
N GLU A 192 9.53 -26.18 -86.86
CA GLU A 192 10.91 -25.65 -86.86
C GLU A 192 11.89 -26.62 -87.51
N ILE A 193 11.83 -27.91 -87.13
CA ILE A 193 12.70 -28.95 -87.69
C ILE A 193 12.48 -29.11 -89.20
N ILE A 194 11.22 -29.17 -89.65
CA ILE A 194 10.88 -29.29 -91.08
C ILE A 194 11.37 -28.07 -91.84
N THR A 195 11.15 -26.87 -91.31
CA THR A 195 11.61 -25.61 -91.94
C THR A 195 13.12 -25.61 -92.08
N LEU A 196 13.85 -26.01 -91.04
CA LEU A 196 15.31 -26.12 -91.07
C LEU A 196 15.79 -27.16 -92.09
N ALA A 197 15.10 -28.29 -92.21
CA ALA A 197 15.41 -29.33 -93.20
C ALA A 197 15.19 -28.82 -94.64
N ILE A 198 14.07 -28.14 -94.90
CA ILE A 198 13.80 -27.50 -96.21
C ILE A 198 14.88 -26.49 -96.56
N GLN A 199 15.25 -25.61 -95.61
CA GLN A 199 16.32 -24.62 -95.81
C GLN A 199 17.66 -25.27 -96.17
N ARG A 200 17.99 -26.42 -95.55
CA ARG A 200 19.20 -27.19 -95.88
C ARG A 200 19.13 -27.83 -97.27
N CYS A 201 18.03 -28.51 -97.61
CA CYS A 201 17.88 -29.22 -98.88
C CYS A 201 17.79 -28.27 -100.10
N ALA A 202 17.26 -27.05 -99.92
CA ALA A 202 17.19 -26.06 -100.99
C ALA A 202 18.57 -25.65 -101.52
N SER A 203 19.61 -25.70 -100.68
CA SER A 203 20.99 -25.43 -101.11
C SER A 203 21.54 -26.51 -102.05
N ASP A 204 21.15 -27.77 -101.84
CA ASP A 204 21.67 -28.91 -102.61
C ASP A 204 20.99 -29.02 -103.99
N GLN A 205 19.68 -28.76 -104.08
CA GLN A 205 18.94 -28.87 -105.33
C GLN A 205 19.33 -27.81 -106.37
N VAL A 206 19.77 -26.62 -105.92
CA VAL A 206 20.24 -25.56 -106.82
C VAL A 206 21.54 -25.95 -107.52
N ALA A 207 22.39 -26.78 -106.90
CA ALA A 207 23.62 -27.25 -107.53
C ALA A 207 23.37 -28.29 -108.65
N GLU A 208 22.35 -29.15 -108.50
CA GLU A 208 22.00 -30.15 -109.52
C GLU A 208 21.29 -29.56 -110.75
N ALA A 209 20.44 -28.54 -110.58
CA ALA A 209 19.59 -28.05 -111.66
C ALA A 209 20.35 -27.30 -112.79
N VAL A 210 21.57 -26.84 -112.56
CA VAL A 210 22.33 -26.02 -113.52
C VAL A 210 23.29 -26.83 -114.41
N VAL A 211 23.39 -28.14 -114.21
CA VAL A 211 24.31 -29.00 -114.96
C VAL A 211 23.53 -29.82 -115.99
N SER A 212 23.60 -29.42 -117.27
CA SER A 212 23.02 -30.18 -118.38
C SER A 212 24.13 -30.77 -119.25
N VAL A 213 24.13 -32.10 -119.39
CA VAL A 213 25.06 -32.83 -120.27
C VAL A 213 24.41 -33.00 -121.64
N VAL A 214 25.05 -32.50 -122.69
CA VAL A 214 24.55 -32.60 -124.07
C VAL A 214 25.28 -33.73 -124.81
N PRO A 215 24.59 -34.83 -125.20
CA PRO A 215 25.22 -35.92 -125.93
C PRO A 215 25.43 -35.56 -127.41
N LEU A 216 26.60 -35.87 -127.97
CA LEU A 216 26.92 -35.61 -129.38
C LEU A 216 26.78 -36.90 -130.21
N PRO A 217 26.09 -36.85 -131.36
CA PRO A 217 25.68 -38.04 -132.12
C PRO A 217 26.83 -38.71 -132.88
N ASN A 218 27.97 -38.05 -133.09
CA ASN A 218 29.17 -38.66 -133.65
C ASN A 218 30.44 -37.85 -133.29
N ASP A 219 31.60 -38.51 -133.33
CA ASP A 219 32.90 -37.89 -133.01
C ASP A 219 33.30 -36.79 -134.01
N GLU A 220 32.73 -36.81 -135.22
CA GLU A 220 32.91 -35.74 -136.20
C GLU A 220 32.29 -34.42 -135.71
N MET A 221 31.06 -34.46 -135.16
CA MET A 221 30.45 -33.30 -134.50
C MET A 221 31.24 -32.87 -133.25
N LYS A 222 31.77 -33.81 -132.48
CA LYS A 222 32.63 -33.51 -131.32
C LYS A 222 33.90 -32.75 -131.74
N GLY A 223 34.56 -33.20 -132.80
CA GLY A 223 35.73 -32.49 -133.36
C GLY A 223 35.39 -31.08 -133.86
N ARG A 224 34.19 -30.91 -134.44
CA ARG A 224 33.70 -29.61 -134.95
C ARG A 224 33.33 -28.64 -133.83
N ILE A 225 32.72 -29.13 -132.74
CA ILE A 225 32.33 -28.31 -131.59
C ILE A 225 33.55 -27.93 -130.75
N ILE A 226 34.47 -28.85 -130.48
CA ILE A 226 35.67 -28.58 -129.67
C ILE A 226 36.69 -27.71 -130.44
N GLY A 227 36.83 -27.92 -131.76
CA GLY A 227 37.84 -27.24 -132.59
C GLY A 227 39.26 -27.78 -132.40
N ARG A 228 40.17 -27.58 -133.37
CA ARG A 228 41.59 -27.97 -133.24
C ARG A 228 42.20 -27.26 -132.01
N GLU A 229 42.69 -28.04 -131.03
CA GLU A 229 43.21 -27.58 -129.73
C GLU A 229 42.17 -26.97 -128.76
N GLY A 230 40.86 -27.23 -128.92
CA GLY A 230 39.87 -26.89 -127.90
C GLY A 230 39.39 -25.42 -127.90
N ARG A 231 39.61 -24.66 -128.97
CA ARG A 231 39.35 -23.21 -128.98
C ARG A 231 37.89 -22.78 -128.76
N ASN A 232 36.93 -23.70 -128.81
CA ASN A 232 35.50 -23.38 -128.76
C ASN A 232 34.79 -23.82 -127.45
N ILE A 233 35.48 -24.55 -126.56
CA ILE A 233 34.98 -24.97 -125.24
C ILE A 233 36.02 -24.62 -124.18
#